data_AF-A0A1Y2H8R4-F1
#
_entry.id   AF-A0A1Y2H8R4-F1
#
_cell.length_a   1.000
_cell.length_b   1.000
_cell.length_c   1.000
_cell.angle_alpha   90.00
_cell.angle_beta   90.00
_cell.angle_gamma   90.00
#
_symmetry.space_group_name_H-M   'P 1'
#
loop_
_entity.id
_entity.type
_entity.pdbx_description
1 polymer ?
#
loop_
_entity_poly.entity_id
_entity_poly.type
_entity_poly.pdbx_seq_one_letter_code
_entity_poly.pdbx_strand_id
1 'polypeptide(L)'
;MELAGAEAIVAAAKKRHVNIMEWWFLQTQAGFFAAAFSGGHVAVLEWCGKQPPVMEAWLQQPMIDWTGVAVLEWCKSQPLVMHAWQQGIEQCERTGNTLEISSMCLSVVEKGHVLEWLYVFDLLPFAEGNSRVSGEACEQGQLELVKELHSYGYLMGSRKHLVQSALVSGKLELLEWIDANIDPSIPDVADWDSGNDLYNISQGVAHVDILDWLLANGFRLPAPGKKRANVFASAASYGRLDILEWLFTNGFAQDMTMEDWCESFCSASGNGHVNVLEWLAEHIPKTWADTANAPASPIPTNLLRHAFGNGQVDVIEWWAHKSGWLKDAYDLNDGLPYLNACDSNYESRVPSKLAALKVWVNAGYEVEYAECIQEASTEGRIDVLDWLLHPTRVSEADFIKAWSSNELPHEEDLAALQAHYGYDIFNHGGTLVWWRAKLPHIAALPINRGPYYNPIHAHFLQHMLGNTSFQLLGPLSAIKEFYGGQVVVAELEENADQCLAEASQHGDRHILDWWKESGLEMKCPEAILTGETRVRWRAKEWWAKSGLVDESDIARIQVR
;
A
#
# COMPACT_ATOMS: atom_id res chain seq x y z
N MET A 1 -1.51 18.76 -2.37
CA MET A 1 -0.94 20.11 -2.11
C MET A 1 -0.07 20.16 -0.85
N GLU A 2 -0.31 19.33 0.19
CA GLU A 2 0.45 19.39 1.45
C GLU A 2 1.92 18.88 1.37
N LEU A 3 2.21 17.82 0.62
CA LEU A 3 3.58 17.27 0.52
C LEU A 3 4.55 18.18 -0.25
N ALA A 4 4.11 18.77 -1.37
CA ALA A 4 4.95 19.65 -2.20
C ALA A 4 5.28 20.97 -1.49
N GLY A 5 4.37 21.47 -0.64
CA GLY A 5 4.62 22.64 0.21
C GLY A 5 5.69 22.36 1.27
N ALA A 6 5.64 21.19 1.91
CA ALA A 6 6.63 20.77 2.92
C ALA A 6 8.05 20.69 2.32
N GLU A 7 8.21 20.03 1.17
CA GLU A 7 9.52 19.93 0.50
C GLU A 7 10.08 21.29 0.08
N ALA A 8 9.22 22.20 -0.40
CA ALA A 8 9.61 23.56 -0.76
C ALA A 8 10.09 24.37 0.45
N ILE A 9 9.41 24.25 1.60
CA ILE A 9 9.79 24.88 2.86
C ILE A 9 11.16 24.36 3.32
N VAL A 10 11.41 23.06 3.19
CA VAL A 10 12.69 22.43 3.57
C VAL A 10 13.82 22.88 2.67
N ALA A 11 13.60 22.91 1.36
CA ALA A 11 14.58 23.39 0.41
C ALA A 11 14.93 24.87 0.68
N ALA A 12 13.94 25.69 1.00
CA ALA A 12 14.14 27.07 1.41
C ALA A 12 14.93 27.20 2.72
N ALA A 13 14.62 26.39 3.74
CA ALA A 13 15.32 26.38 5.02
C ALA A 13 16.78 25.92 4.89
N LYS A 14 17.04 24.84 4.16
CA LYS A 14 18.40 24.35 3.86
C LYS A 14 19.26 25.41 3.17
N LYS A 15 18.63 26.21 2.30
CA LYS A 15 19.29 27.33 1.59
C LYS A 15 19.23 28.67 2.34
N ARG A 16 18.67 28.70 3.56
CA ARG A 16 18.48 29.90 4.40
C ARG A 16 17.73 31.04 3.70
N HIS A 17 16.74 30.71 2.87
CA HIS A 17 15.90 31.68 2.19
C HIS A 17 14.80 32.20 3.13
N VAL A 18 15.19 33.12 4.01
CA VAL A 18 14.35 33.66 5.10
C VAL A 18 13.01 34.23 4.60
N ASN A 19 13.02 35.00 3.50
CA ASN A 19 11.80 35.61 2.96
C ASN A 19 10.76 34.58 2.49
N ILE A 20 11.20 33.42 2.01
CA ILE A 20 10.31 32.34 1.57
C ILE A 20 9.69 31.67 2.81
N MET A 21 10.49 31.42 3.85
CA MET A 21 9.98 30.85 5.12
C MET A 21 8.99 31.80 5.81
N GLU A 22 9.28 33.10 5.87
CA GLU A 22 8.38 34.11 6.44
C GLU A 22 7.06 34.20 5.66
N TRP A 23 7.13 34.18 4.33
CA TRP A 23 5.94 34.20 3.49
C TRP A 23 5.04 32.99 3.76
N TRP A 24 5.59 31.78 3.80
CA TRP A 24 4.83 30.56 4.09
C TRP A 24 4.23 30.55 5.50
N PHE A 25 4.99 31.04 6.50
CA PHE A 25 4.49 31.19 7.86
C PHE A 25 3.28 32.15 7.93
N LEU A 26 3.35 33.29 7.25
CA LEU A 26 2.26 34.28 7.22
C LEU A 26 0.99 33.74 6.55
N GLN A 27 1.12 32.85 5.56
CA GLN A 27 -0.04 32.28 4.86
C GLN A 27 -0.74 31.17 5.65
N THR A 28 0.02 30.31 6.33
CA THR A 28 -0.51 29.02 6.81
C THR A 28 -0.39 28.79 8.31
N GLN A 29 0.43 29.57 9.04
CA GLN A 29 0.72 29.47 10.47
C GLN A 29 0.71 28.04 11.03
N ALA A 30 -0.45 27.50 11.41
CA ALA A 30 -0.63 26.12 11.86
C ALA A 30 -0.13 25.05 10.86
N GLY A 31 -0.37 25.21 9.55
CA GLY A 31 0.07 24.27 8.52
C GLY A 31 1.59 24.24 8.32
N PHE A 32 2.25 25.39 8.55
CA PHE A 32 3.71 25.51 8.50
C PHE A 32 4.39 24.70 9.60
N PHE A 33 3.85 24.76 10.83
CA PHE A 33 4.35 23.94 11.93
C PHE A 33 4.06 22.46 11.69
N ALA A 34 2.81 22.11 11.35
CA ALA A 34 2.45 20.71 11.09
C ALA A 34 3.37 20.04 10.06
N ALA A 35 3.72 20.72 8.97
CA ALA A 35 4.64 20.22 7.95
C ALA A 35 6.11 20.14 8.41
N ALA A 36 6.58 21.11 9.21
CA ALA A 36 7.96 21.11 9.73
C ALA A 36 8.18 19.98 10.75
N PHE A 37 7.15 19.74 11.57
CA PHE A 37 7.09 18.72 12.59
C PHE A 37 6.92 17.32 11.96
N SER A 38 5.90 17.10 11.12
CA SER A 38 5.62 15.81 10.44
C SER A 38 6.74 15.31 9.53
N GLY A 39 7.51 16.22 8.95
CA GLY A 39 8.64 15.88 8.08
C GLY A 39 9.99 15.73 8.81
N GLY A 40 10.05 15.94 10.13
CA GLY A 40 11.30 15.83 10.90
C GLY A 40 12.37 16.87 10.51
N HIS A 41 11.96 18.06 10.06
CA HIS A 41 12.85 19.02 9.41
C HIS A 41 13.51 20.00 10.40
N VAL A 42 14.48 19.53 11.17
CA VAL A 42 15.18 20.28 12.24
C VAL A 42 15.70 21.66 11.83
N ALA A 43 16.19 21.83 10.60
CA ALA A 43 16.68 23.12 10.11
C ALA A 43 15.59 24.21 10.05
N VAL A 44 14.34 23.81 9.80
CA VAL A 44 13.17 24.70 9.83
C VAL A 44 12.85 25.06 11.28
N LEU A 45 12.88 24.08 12.19
CA LEU A 45 12.64 24.28 13.63
C LEU A 45 13.69 25.20 14.28
N GLU A 46 14.98 25.03 13.94
CA GLU A 46 16.04 25.94 14.40
C GLU A 46 15.84 27.38 13.95
N TRP A 47 15.25 27.58 12.76
CA TRP A 47 14.89 28.92 12.30
C TRP A 47 13.71 29.47 13.10
N CYS A 48 12.67 28.67 13.34
CA CYS A 48 11.53 29.06 14.17
C CYS A 48 11.97 29.49 15.58
N GLY A 49 12.84 28.71 16.23
CA GLY A 49 13.37 29.00 17.57
C GLY A 49 14.14 30.33 17.69
N LYS A 50 14.61 30.88 16.57
CA LYS A 50 15.31 32.18 16.52
C LYS A 50 14.39 33.37 16.31
N GLN A 51 13.09 33.14 16.07
CA GLN A 51 12.10 34.18 15.74
C GLN A 51 11.05 34.29 16.85
N PRO A 52 11.11 35.34 17.70
CA PRO A 52 10.16 35.51 18.81
C PRO A 52 8.67 35.50 18.41
N PRO A 53 8.22 36.16 17.32
CA PRO A 53 6.81 36.17 16.93
C PRO A 53 6.30 34.80 16.46
N VAL A 54 7.19 34.00 15.86
CA VAL A 54 6.90 32.65 15.38
C VAL A 54 6.76 31.70 16.58
N MET A 55 7.66 31.81 17.56
CA MET A 55 7.55 31.05 18.80
C MET A 55 6.33 31.46 19.63
N GLU A 56 6.00 32.74 19.73
CA GLU A 56 4.78 33.21 20.42
C GLU A 56 3.51 32.66 19.77
N ALA A 57 3.43 32.64 18.43
CA ALA A 57 2.29 32.07 17.71
C ALA A 57 2.16 30.55 17.95
N TRP A 58 3.28 29.83 17.99
CA TRP A 58 3.30 28.41 18.29
C TRP A 58 2.90 28.11 19.74
N LEU A 59 3.33 28.91 20.72
CA LEU A 59 2.97 28.74 22.13
C LEU A 59 1.46 28.87 22.38
N GLN A 60 0.71 29.53 21.49
CA GLN A 60 -0.75 29.64 21.56
C GLN A 60 -1.46 28.34 21.13
N GLN A 61 -0.83 27.51 20.29
CA GLN A 61 -1.33 26.21 19.83
C GLN A 61 -0.16 25.26 19.57
N PRO A 62 0.40 24.64 20.63
CA PRO A 62 1.56 23.74 20.48
C PRO A 62 1.14 22.45 19.76
N MET A 63 1.18 22.47 18.43
CA MET A 63 1.17 21.25 17.62
C MET A 63 2.60 20.79 17.49
N ILE A 64 2.92 19.69 18.17
CA ILE A 64 4.21 19.04 18.09
C ILE A 64 3.96 17.68 17.46
N ASP A 65 4.65 17.41 16.36
CA ASP A 65 4.80 16.03 15.91
C ASP A 65 5.91 15.38 16.73
N TRP A 66 5.51 14.39 17.53
CA TRP A 66 6.40 13.66 18.42
C TRP A 66 6.93 12.37 17.76
N THR A 67 6.82 12.24 16.44
CA THR A 67 7.23 11.01 15.74
C THR A 67 8.72 10.98 15.36
N GLY A 68 9.45 12.09 15.47
CA GLY A 68 10.85 12.21 15.03
C GLY A 68 11.85 12.58 16.13
N VAL A 69 12.85 11.72 16.37
CA VAL A 69 13.93 11.93 17.38
C VAL A 69 14.55 13.32 17.31
N ALA A 70 14.84 13.76 16.09
CA ALA A 70 15.58 14.99 15.88
C ALA A 70 14.74 16.23 16.25
N VAL A 71 13.41 16.15 16.10
CA VAL A 71 12.45 17.17 16.54
C VAL A 71 12.42 17.26 18.06
N LEU A 72 12.48 16.11 18.72
CA LEU A 72 12.29 15.98 20.15
C LEU A 72 13.55 16.36 20.94
N GLU A 73 14.73 16.02 20.42
CA GLU A 73 16.00 16.58 20.89
C GLU A 73 16.04 18.11 20.71
N TRP A 74 15.47 18.61 19.62
CA TRP A 74 15.31 20.05 19.45
C TRP A 74 14.35 20.64 20.49
N CYS A 75 13.18 20.05 20.73
CA CYS A 75 12.24 20.48 21.78
C CYS A 75 12.91 20.52 23.17
N LYS A 76 13.65 19.48 23.53
CA LYS A 76 14.45 19.39 24.76
C LYS A 76 15.47 20.54 24.88
N SER A 77 16.05 20.97 23.76
CA SER A 77 17.02 22.08 23.74
C SER A 77 16.41 23.47 23.92
N GLN A 78 15.08 23.62 23.81
CA GLN A 78 14.40 24.91 23.83
C GLN A 78 13.63 25.13 25.16
N PRO A 79 14.09 26.01 26.07
CA PRO A 79 13.44 26.21 27.37
C PRO A 79 11.99 26.73 27.29
N LEU A 80 11.68 27.57 26.30
CA LEU A 80 10.33 28.11 26.09
C LEU A 80 9.34 27.02 25.66
N VAL A 81 9.81 26.08 24.83
CA VAL A 81 9.04 24.92 24.37
C VAL A 81 8.71 24.01 25.55
N MET A 82 9.73 23.69 26.36
CA MET A 82 9.54 22.86 27.56
C MET A 82 8.61 23.51 28.59
N HIS A 83 8.66 24.83 28.75
CA HIS A 83 7.77 25.51 29.69
C HIS A 83 6.30 25.50 29.24
N ALA A 84 6.03 25.75 27.95
CA ALA A 84 4.67 25.63 27.44
C ALA A 84 4.17 24.19 27.44
N TRP A 85 5.05 23.23 27.19
CA TRP A 85 4.75 21.82 27.32
C TRP A 85 4.25 21.47 28.73
N GLN A 86 4.98 21.89 29.77
CA GLN A 86 4.57 21.68 31.17
C GLN A 86 3.21 22.32 31.49
N GLN A 87 2.96 23.54 30.99
CA GLN A 87 1.65 24.18 31.16
C GLN A 87 0.53 23.41 30.43
N GLY A 88 0.83 22.85 29.26
CA GLY A 88 -0.09 21.99 28.51
C GLY A 88 -0.46 20.72 29.27
N ILE A 89 0.54 20.04 29.86
CA ILE A 89 0.33 18.87 30.73
C ILE A 89 -0.60 19.22 31.90
N GLU A 90 -0.28 20.27 32.66
CA GLU A 90 -1.11 20.69 33.79
C GLU A 90 -2.56 21.00 33.38
N GLN A 91 -2.74 21.54 32.18
CA GLN A 91 -4.06 21.84 31.65
C GLN A 91 -4.83 20.57 31.25
N CYS A 92 -4.15 19.59 30.65
CA CYS A 92 -4.72 18.27 30.35
C CYS A 92 -5.13 17.53 31.62
N GLU A 93 -4.30 17.56 32.67
CA GLU A 93 -4.65 16.98 33.99
C GLU A 93 -5.90 17.63 34.58
N ARG A 94 -6.03 18.96 34.51
CA ARG A 94 -7.20 19.69 35.02
C ARG A 94 -8.47 19.39 34.24
N THR A 95 -8.37 19.17 32.94
CA THR A 95 -9.51 18.97 32.04
C THR A 95 -9.90 17.51 31.85
N GLY A 96 -9.04 16.57 32.24
CA GLY A 96 -9.21 15.13 32.02
C GLY A 96 -9.06 14.70 30.56
N ASN A 97 -8.64 15.60 29.66
CA ASN A 97 -8.38 15.25 28.26
C ASN A 97 -6.95 14.72 28.11
N THR A 98 -6.77 13.44 28.42
CA THR A 98 -5.47 12.75 28.41
C THR A 98 -5.20 11.95 27.12
N LEU A 99 -6.13 11.97 26.16
CA LEU A 99 -6.06 11.12 24.96
C LEU A 99 -4.88 11.49 24.05
N GLU A 100 -4.65 12.80 23.87
CA GLU A 100 -3.51 13.31 23.10
C GLU A 100 -2.18 12.95 23.76
N ILE A 101 -2.05 13.15 25.08
CA ILE A 101 -0.84 12.79 25.85
C ILE A 101 -0.62 11.27 25.84
N SER A 102 -1.68 10.47 25.94
CA SER A 102 -1.61 9.00 25.88
C SER A 102 -1.13 8.50 24.52
N SER A 103 -1.61 9.12 23.44
CA SER A 103 -1.17 8.85 22.07
C SER A 103 0.31 9.21 21.88
N MET A 104 0.76 10.28 22.52
CA MET A 104 2.16 10.68 22.51
C MET A 104 3.06 9.73 23.30
N CYS A 105 2.66 9.32 24.51
CA CYS A 105 3.38 8.31 25.28
C CYS A 105 3.62 7.06 24.44
N LEU A 106 2.59 6.59 23.74
CA LEU A 106 2.68 5.44 22.85
C LEU A 106 3.69 5.67 21.72
N SER A 107 3.62 6.81 21.03
CA SER A 107 4.53 7.12 19.91
C SER A 107 6.00 7.19 20.32
N VAL A 108 6.30 7.72 21.52
CA VAL A 108 7.67 7.75 22.06
C VAL A 108 8.19 6.33 22.31
N VAL A 109 7.35 5.45 22.86
CA VAL A 109 7.71 4.04 23.12
C VAL A 109 7.86 3.25 21.81
N GLU A 110 6.96 3.44 20.83
CA GLU A 110 6.98 2.79 19.50
C GLU A 110 8.27 3.04 18.71
N LYS A 111 8.94 4.17 18.93
CA LYS A 111 10.17 4.52 18.19
C LYS A 111 11.44 3.99 18.87
N GLY A 112 11.30 3.26 19.98
CA GLY A 112 12.44 2.70 20.73
C GLY A 112 13.24 3.74 21.50
N HIS A 113 12.65 4.92 21.75
CA HIS A 113 13.30 5.97 22.53
C HIS A 113 13.07 5.77 24.01
N VAL A 114 14.19 5.63 24.69
CA VAL A 114 14.35 5.17 26.07
C VAL A 114 13.53 6.01 27.04
N LEU A 115 13.12 5.36 28.13
CA LEU A 115 12.74 5.90 29.44
C LEU A 115 13.13 7.37 29.73
N GLU A 116 14.35 7.81 29.39
CA GLU A 116 14.82 9.20 29.52
C GLU A 116 13.79 10.22 28.99
N TRP A 117 13.11 9.92 27.88
CA TRP A 117 12.19 10.85 27.23
C TRP A 117 10.87 10.92 27.95
N LEU A 118 10.41 9.78 28.48
CA LEU A 118 9.24 9.77 29.36
C LEU A 118 9.49 10.58 30.64
N TYR A 119 10.74 10.65 31.12
CA TYR A 119 11.11 11.55 32.22
C TYR A 119 11.22 13.01 31.79
N VAL A 120 11.95 13.31 30.70
CA VAL A 120 12.19 14.69 30.24
C VAL A 120 10.88 15.43 29.96
N PHE A 121 9.88 14.71 29.47
CA PHE A 121 8.57 15.27 29.13
C PHE A 121 7.51 15.02 30.20
N ASP A 122 7.85 14.50 31.39
CA ASP A 122 6.89 14.22 32.48
C ASP A 122 5.70 13.34 32.05
N LEU A 123 5.96 12.36 31.17
CA LEU A 123 4.93 11.53 30.52
C LEU A 123 4.58 10.25 31.30
N LEU A 124 5.45 9.80 32.21
CA LEU A 124 5.26 8.56 32.98
C LEU A 124 3.90 8.45 33.71
N PRO A 125 3.40 9.50 34.40
CA PRO A 125 2.10 9.44 35.08
C PRO A 125 0.92 9.19 34.13
N PHE A 126 1.05 9.56 32.86
CA PHE A 126 0.02 9.38 31.83
C PHE A 126 0.03 7.98 31.20
N ALA A 127 0.94 7.11 31.64
CA ALA A 127 0.83 5.68 31.40
C ALA A 127 -0.26 5.03 32.28
N GLU A 128 -0.74 5.72 33.34
CA GLU A 128 -1.81 5.23 34.20
C GLU A 128 -3.11 5.00 33.39
N GLY A 129 -3.56 3.74 33.34
CA GLY A 129 -4.73 3.33 32.57
C GLY A 129 -4.47 3.06 31.07
N ASN A 130 -3.22 3.16 30.60
CA ASN A 130 -2.86 2.92 29.20
C ASN A 130 -2.22 1.54 28.99
N SER A 131 -3.04 0.51 28.80
CA SER A 131 -2.56 -0.85 28.50
C SER A 131 -1.77 -0.94 27.19
N ARG A 132 -1.97 -0.02 26.24
CA ARG A 132 -1.22 -0.01 24.97
C ARG A 132 0.26 0.33 25.19
N VAL A 133 0.57 1.23 26.13
CA VAL A 133 1.96 1.54 26.50
C VAL A 133 2.65 0.33 27.11
N SER A 134 1.94 -0.41 27.97
CA SER A 134 2.47 -1.65 28.59
C SER A 134 2.69 -2.75 27.54
N GLY A 135 1.73 -2.94 26.63
CA GLY A 135 1.83 -3.87 25.50
C GLY A 135 2.99 -3.53 24.57
N GLU A 136 3.08 -2.29 24.10
CA GLU A 136 4.16 -1.84 23.19
C GLU A 136 5.55 -1.98 23.83
N ALA A 137 5.71 -1.58 25.10
CA ALA A 137 6.97 -1.76 25.82
C ALA A 137 7.40 -3.24 25.87
N CYS A 138 6.42 -4.15 26.00
CA CYS A 138 6.65 -5.59 25.95
C CYS A 138 6.97 -6.07 24.52
N GLU A 139 6.23 -5.65 23.50
CA GLU A 139 6.45 -6.03 22.09
C GLU A 139 7.84 -5.62 21.59
N GLN A 140 8.36 -4.48 22.05
CA GLN A 140 9.72 -4.03 21.75
C GLN A 140 10.81 -4.66 22.64
N GLY A 141 10.40 -5.39 23.68
CA GLY A 141 11.31 -6.03 24.62
C GLY A 141 12.08 -5.02 25.50
N GLN A 142 11.49 -3.89 25.85
CA GLN A 142 12.13 -2.83 26.64
C GLN A 142 12.10 -3.17 28.15
N LEU A 143 12.92 -4.14 28.57
CA LEU A 143 12.91 -4.67 29.95
C LEU A 143 13.03 -3.59 31.04
N GLU A 144 13.92 -2.60 30.86
CA GLU A 144 14.10 -1.55 31.85
C GLU A 144 12.87 -0.63 31.95
N LEU A 145 12.22 -0.32 30.83
CA LEU A 145 10.96 0.44 30.85
C LEU A 145 9.85 -0.35 31.56
N VAL A 146 9.73 -1.65 31.29
CA VAL A 146 8.73 -2.51 31.93
C VAL A 146 8.95 -2.57 33.45
N LYS A 147 10.21 -2.72 33.90
CA LYS A 147 10.56 -2.67 35.33
C LYS A 147 10.16 -1.36 35.99
N GLU A 148 10.41 -0.23 35.32
CA GLU A 148 10.08 1.07 35.87
C GLU A 148 8.59 1.30 35.94
N LEU A 149 7.85 1.04 34.85
CA LEU A 149 6.39 1.08 34.84
C LEU A 149 5.80 0.26 35.99
N HIS A 150 6.35 -0.93 36.25
CA HIS A 150 5.94 -1.77 37.37
C HIS A 150 6.28 -1.15 38.74
N SER A 151 7.49 -0.61 38.90
CA SER A 151 7.93 0.00 40.17
C SER A 151 7.07 1.20 40.59
N TYR A 152 6.53 1.95 39.63
CA TYR A 152 5.63 3.08 39.85
C TYR A 152 4.15 2.69 39.86
N GLY A 153 3.80 1.43 39.59
CA GLY A 153 2.41 0.95 39.54
C GLY A 153 1.66 1.32 38.25
N TYR A 154 2.37 1.72 37.20
CA TYR A 154 1.81 2.07 35.89
C TYR A 154 1.78 0.91 34.88
N LEU A 155 2.42 -0.22 35.18
CA LEU A 155 2.38 -1.40 34.32
C LEU A 155 0.99 -2.05 34.38
N MET A 156 0.28 -2.05 33.26
CA MET A 156 -1.09 -2.52 33.13
C MET A 156 -1.15 -3.80 32.30
N GLY A 157 -1.96 -4.76 32.73
CA GLY A 157 -2.17 -6.01 32.03
C GLY A 157 -2.17 -7.22 32.95
N SER A 158 -2.84 -8.29 32.54
CA SER A 158 -2.64 -9.59 33.16
C SER A 158 -1.27 -10.14 32.78
N ARG A 159 -0.76 -11.10 33.56
CA ARG A 159 0.47 -11.83 33.21
C ARG A 159 0.40 -12.42 31.80
N LYS A 160 -0.74 -12.99 31.42
CA LYS A 160 -0.93 -13.57 30.09
C LYS A 160 -0.85 -12.52 28.99
N HIS A 161 -1.49 -11.36 29.17
CA HIS A 161 -1.42 -10.26 28.20
C HIS A 161 0.02 -9.76 28.01
N LEU A 162 0.73 -9.48 29.11
CA LEU A 162 2.11 -8.99 29.06
C LEU A 162 3.05 -10.02 28.43
N VAL A 163 2.91 -11.30 28.79
CA VAL A 163 3.64 -12.40 28.12
C VAL A 163 3.32 -12.41 26.63
N GLN A 164 2.05 -12.34 26.24
CA GLN A 164 1.63 -12.39 24.84
C GLN A 164 2.25 -11.27 24.00
N SER A 165 2.25 -10.03 24.49
CA SER A 165 2.93 -8.91 23.85
C SER A 165 4.45 -9.12 23.82
N ALA A 166 5.05 -9.60 24.92
CA ALA A 166 6.49 -9.83 25.00
C ALA A 166 7.01 -10.92 24.06
N LEU A 167 6.17 -11.86 23.62
CA LEU A 167 6.55 -12.92 22.69
C LEU A 167 7.04 -12.37 21.34
N VAL A 168 6.49 -11.24 20.88
CA VAL A 168 6.91 -10.57 19.63
C VAL A 168 8.39 -10.15 19.72
N SER A 169 8.83 -9.70 20.89
CA SER A 169 10.21 -9.25 21.11
C SER A 169 11.24 -10.38 21.11
N GLY A 170 10.82 -11.63 21.32
CA GLY A 170 11.70 -12.79 21.45
C GLY A 170 12.72 -12.72 22.60
N LYS A 171 12.54 -11.84 23.60
CA LYS A 171 13.47 -11.69 24.72
C LYS A 171 13.06 -12.53 25.92
N LEU A 172 13.71 -13.68 26.09
CA LEU A 172 13.45 -14.60 27.21
C LEU A 172 13.60 -13.94 28.59
N GLU A 173 14.58 -13.05 28.76
CA GLU A 173 14.79 -12.31 30.02
C GLU A 173 13.56 -11.47 30.43
N LEU A 174 12.84 -10.91 29.45
CA LEU A 174 11.61 -10.16 29.71
C LEU A 174 10.47 -11.10 30.14
N LEU A 175 10.35 -12.25 29.48
CA LEU A 175 9.35 -13.26 29.84
C LEU A 175 9.56 -13.78 31.26
N GLU A 176 10.80 -14.14 31.60
CA GLU A 176 11.20 -14.57 32.95
C GLU A 176 10.92 -13.50 33.99
N TRP A 177 11.19 -12.23 33.67
CA TRP A 177 10.91 -11.14 34.57
C TRP A 177 9.41 -10.94 34.80
N ILE A 178 8.59 -10.99 33.74
CA ILE A 178 7.12 -10.88 33.84
C ILE A 178 6.57 -12.03 34.70
N ASP A 179 7.06 -13.26 34.47
CA ASP A 179 6.64 -14.46 35.19
C ASP A 179 6.89 -14.36 36.70
N ALA A 180 8.07 -13.84 37.07
CA ALA A 180 8.51 -13.74 38.44
C ALA A 180 7.88 -12.56 39.22
N ASN A 181 7.49 -11.48 38.53
CA ASN A 181 7.10 -10.22 39.19
C ASN A 181 5.61 -9.89 39.05
N ILE A 182 4.90 -10.42 38.06
CA ILE A 182 3.49 -10.12 37.84
C ILE A 182 2.60 -11.15 38.54
N ASP A 183 1.67 -10.66 39.36
CA ASP A 183 0.71 -11.50 40.08
C ASP A 183 -0.20 -12.28 39.09
N PRO A 184 -0.15 -13.63 39.10
CA PRO A 184 -0.99 -14.45 38.21
C PRO A 184 -2.49 -14.36 38.52
N SER A 185 -2.89 -13.75 39.64
CA SER A 185 -4.29 -13.58 40.02
C SER A 185 -5.00 -12.44 39.28
N ILE A 186 -4.24 -11.54 38.63
CA ILE A 186 -4.79 -10.45 37.81
C ILE A 186 -5.56 -11.06 36.62
N PRO A 187 -6.89 -10.84 36.51
CA PRO A 187 -7.69 -11.46 35.47
C PRO A 187 -7.41 -10.86 34.10
N ASP A 188 -7.58 -11.68 33.06
CA ASP A 188 -7.62 -11.20 31.68
C ASP A 188 -8.85 -10.31 31.46
N VAL A 189 -8.66 -9.12 30.90
CA VAL A 189 -9.74 -8.23 30.46
C VAL A 189 -9.87 -8.35 28.93
N ALA A 190 -11.09 -8.36 28.40
CA ALA A 190 -11.34 -8.59 26.97
C ALA A 190 -10.60 -7.60 26.04
N ASP A 191 -10.44 -6.34 26.48
CA ASP A 191 -9.75 -5.29 25.70
C ASP A 191 -8.24 -5.50 25.59
N TRP A 192 -7.67 -6.45 26.34
CA TRP A 192 -6.24 -6.81 26.31
C TRP A 192 -5.94 -8.02 25.42
N ASP A 193 -6.96 -8.72 24.93
CA ASP A 193 -6.77 -9.88 24.08
C ASP A 193 -6.59 -9.43 22.62
N SER A 194 -5.39 -9.62 22.07
CA SER A 194 -5.12 -9.37 20.64
C SER A 194 -5.82 -10.40 19.72
N GLY A 195 -6.50 -11.40 20.28
CA GLY A 195 -7.16 -12.48 19.55
C GLY A 195 -6.19 -13.55 19.02
N ASN A 196 -4.87 -13.30 19.08
CA ASN A 196 -3.84 -14.25 18.66
C ASN A 196 -3.59 -15.31 19.74
N ASP A 197 -3.27 -16.53 19.30
CA ASP A 197 -2.84 -17.59 20.21
C ASP A 197 -1.39 -17.34 20.68
N LEU A 198 -1.05 -17.69 21.93
CA LEU A 198 0.31 -17.54 22.49
C LEU A 198 1.35 -18.28 21.64
N TYR A 199 0.95 -19.31 20.90
CA TYR A 199 1.87 -20.07 20.05
C TYR A 199 2.05 -19.46 18.65
N ASN A 200 1.38 -18.34 18.33
CA ASN A 200 1.56 -17.62 17.06
C ASN A 200 2.83 -16.74 17.06
N ILE A 201 3.96 -17.29 17.54
CA ILE A 201 5.24 -16.58 17.74
C ILE A 201 6.10 -16.43 16.49
N SER A 202 5.55 -16.80 15.33
CA SER A 202 6.29 -16.93 14.07
C SER A 202 6.69 -15.59 13.43
N GLN A 203 6.19 -14.45 13.94
CA GLN A 203 6.40 -13.09 13.43
C GLN A 203 7.85 -12.59 13.40
N GLY A 204 8.80 -13.35 13.95
CA GLY A 204 10.23 -13.13 13.68
C GLY A 204 10.99 -12.41 14.78
N VAL A 205 11.00 -12.96 15.99
CA VAL A 205 12.14 -12.85 16.93
C VAL A 205 12.21 -14.09 17.85
N ALA A 206 11.09 -14.76 18.09
CA ALA A 206 11.06 -15.89 19.01
C ALA A 206 11.69 -17.18 18.45
N HIS A 207 12.35 -17.93 19.33
CA HIS A 207 12.97 -19.23 19.06
C HIS A 207 12.25 -20.36 19.81
N VAL A 208 12.71 -21.59 19.58
CA VAL A 208 12.19 -22.81 20.24
C VAL A 208 12.31 -22.74 21.77
N ASP A 209 13.32 -22.04 22.29
CA ASP A 209 13.52 -21.82 23.73
C ASP A 209 12.32 -21.15 24.43
N ILE A 210 11.65 -20.22 23.77
CA ILE A 210 10.45 -19.54 24.27
C ILE A 210 9.25 -20.48 24.28
N LEU A 211 9.14 -21.36 23.29
CA LEU A 211 8.10 -22.40 23.25
C LEU A 211 8.28 -23.40 24.40
N ASP A 212 9.52 -23.83 24.64
CA ASP A 212 9.86 -24.70 25.76
C ASP A 212 9.59 -23.99 27.09
N TRP A 213 9.92 -22.69 27.19
CA TRP A 213 9.65 -21.87 28.37
C TRP A 213 8.15 -21.72 28.65
N LEU A 214 7.32 -21.51 27.63
CA LEU A 214 5.86 -21.44 27.78
C LEU A 214 5.32 -22.75 28.40
N LEU A 215 5.74 -23.91 27.88
CA LEU A 215 5.33 -25.20 28.44
C LEU A 215 5.81 -25.40 29.87
N ALA A 216 7.07 -25.04 30.17
CA ALA A 216 7.66 -25.17 31.49
C ALA A 216 6.93 -24.31 32.56
N ASN A 217 6.38 -23.16 32.15
CA ASN A 217 5.65 -22.24 33.03
C ASN A 217 4.13 -22.46 33.04
N GLY A 218 3.66 -23.62 32.56
CA GLY A 218 2.27 -24.06 32.72
C GLY A 218 1.30 -23.51 31.67
N PHE A 219 1.79 -22.84 30.62
CA PHE A 219 0.96 -22.49 29.47
C PHE A 219 0.60 -23.75 28.69
N ARG A 220 -0.69 -23.92 28.38
CA ARG A 220 -1.19 -25.13 27.71
C ARG A 220 -1.26 -24.92 26.22
N LEU A 221 -0.96 -25.99 25.47
CA LEU A 221 -1.20 -26.01 24.04
C LEU A 221 -2.70 -25.80 23.75
N PRO A 222 -3.04 -25.08 22.67
CA PRO A 222 -4.43 -24.98 22.22
C PRO A 222 -5.00 -26.37 21.92
N ALA A 223 -6.33 -26.54 21.97
CA ALA A 223 -6.96 -27.80 21.57
C ALA A 223 -6.75 -28.06 20.06
N PRO A 224 -6.75 -29.33 19.61
CA PRO A 224 -6.72 -29.66 18.19
C PRO A 224 -7.82 -28.94 17.39
N GLY A 225 -7.51 -28.59 16.14
CA GLY A 225 -8.40 -27.86 15.23
C GLY A 225 -7.78 -26.57 14.69
N LYS A 226 -8.64 -25.65 14.22
CA LYS A 226 -8.26 -24.48 13.42
C LYS A 226 -7.18 -23.59 14.05
N LYS A 227 -7.18 -23.44 15.39
CA LYS A 227 -6.15 -22.65 16.08
C LYS A 227 -4.75 -23.22 15.90
N ARG A 228 -4.59 -24.55 15.99
CA ARG A 228 -3.30 -25.21 15.75
C ARG A 228 -2.89 -25.11 14.29
N ALA A 229 -3.82 -25.28 13.37
CA ALA A 229 -3.59 -25.10 11.93
C ALA A 229 -3.10 -23.68 11.62
N ASN A 230 -3.73 -22.65 12.17
CA ASN A 230 -3.31 -21.26 11.99
C ASN A 230 -1.90 -21.01 12.52
N VAL A 231 -1.55 -21.54 13.70
CA VAL A 231 -0.18 -21.44 14.25
C VAL A 231 0.84 -22.09 13.31
N PHE A 232 0.49 -23.25 12.76
CA PHE A 232 1.32 -23.97 11.79
C PHE A 232 1.49 -23.18 10.49
N ALA A 233 0.41 -22.61 9.95
CA ALA A 233 0.40 -21.79 8.74
C ALA A 233 1.20 -20.49 8.92
N SER A 234 1.13 -19.85 10.09
CA SER A 234 1.96 -18.69 10.39
C SER A 234 3.45 -19.06 10.39
N ALA A 235 3.84 -20.16 11.04
CA ALA A 235 5.24 -20.62 11.01
C ALA A 235 5.73 -20.89 9.56
N ALA A 236 4.86 -21.42 8.71
CA ALA A 236 5.13 -21.59 7.28
C ALA A 236 5.25 -20.25 6.53
N SER A 237 4.42 -19.26 6.86
CA SER A 237 4.45 -17.89 6.29
C SER A 237 5.79 -17.19 6.48
N TYR A 238 6.45 -17.40 7.61
CA TYR A 238 7.74 -16.79 7.95
C TYR A 238 8.95 -17.70 7.70
N GLY A 239 8.75 -18.87 7.08
CA GLY A 239 9.85 -19.76 6.70
C GLY A 239 10.53 -20.47 7.89
N ARG A 240 9.85 -20.56 9.04
CA ARG A 240 10.43 -21.00 10.33
C ARG A 240 10.38 -22.52 10.48
N LEU A 241 11.28 -23.21 9.77
CA LEU A 241 11.42 -24.67 9.85
C LEU A 241 11.70 -25.18 11.26
N ASP A 242 12.49 -24.44 12.05
CA ASP A 242 12.80 -24.74 13.45
C ASP A 242 11.52 -24.80 14.31
N ILE A 243 10.61 -23.85 14.10
CA ILE A 243 9.31 -23.80 14.79
C ILE A 243 8.38 -24.89 14.26
N LEU A 244 8.32 -25.10 12.94
CA LEU A 244 7.49 -26.16 12.33
C LEU A 244 7.85 -27.56 12.87
N GLU A 245 9.15 -27.85 12.98
CA GLU A 245 9.64 -29.12 13.54
C GLU A 245 9.20 -29.30 15.00
N TRP A 246 9.31 -28.23 15.81
CA TRP A 246 8.87 -28.24 17.20
C TRP A 246 7.35 -28.43 17.32
N LEU A 247 6.57 -27.71 16.51
CA LEU A 247 5.10 -27.81 16.48
C LEU A 247 4.67 -29.23 16.10
N PHE A 248 5.31 -29.81 15.08
CA PHE A 248 5.04 -31.17 14.63
C PHE A 248 5.34 -32.20 15.73
N THR A 249 6.50 -32.11 16.36
CA THR A 249 6.92 -32.99 17.46
C THR A 249 5.99 -32.91 18.66
N ASN A 250 5.37 -31.74 18.90
CA ASN A 250 4.39 -31.52 19.97
C ASN A 250 2.93 -31.81 19.56
N GLY A 251 2.72 -32.44 18.40
CA GLY A 251 1.40 -32.91 17.96
C GLY A 251 0.48 -31.82 17.43
N PHE A 252 1.00 -30.69 16.94
CA PHE A 252 0.15 -29.66 16.33
C PHE A 252 -0.52 -30.12 15.04
N ALA A 253 0.13 -31.03 14.31
CA ALA A 253 -0.40 -31.63 13.09
C ALA A 253 -1.42 -32.75 13.34
N GLN A 254 -1.69 -33.10 14.61
CA GLN A 254 -2.65 -34.13 14.94
C GLN A 254 -4.06 -33.68 14.51
N ASP A 255 -4.74 -34.56 13.77
CA ASP A 255 -6.10 -34.35 13.25
C ASP A 255 -6.25 -33.17 12.27
N MET A 256 -5.15 -32.62 11.74
CA MET A 256 -5.22 -31.63 10.66
C MET A 256 -5.85 -32.25 9.41
N THR A 257 -6.73 -31.49 8.78
CA THR A 257 -7.37 -31.85 7.51
C THR A 257 -6.52 -31.38 6.31
N MET A 258 -6.86 -31.83 5.10
CA MET A 258 -6.18 -31.34 3.89
C MET A 258 -6.33 -29.83 3.68
N GLU A 259 -7.43 -29.24 4.15
CA GLU A 259 -7.67 -27.80 4.14
C GLU A 259 -6.74 -27.06 5.12
N ASP A 260 -6.55 -27.59 6.33
CA ASP A 260 -5.63 -27.03 7.32
C ASP A 260 -4.17 -27.06 6.82
N TRP A 261 -3.76 -28.14 6.15
CA TRP A 261 -2.45 -28.23 5.50
C TRP A 261 -2.34 -27.25 4.33
N CYS A 262 -3.42 -27.07 3.55
CA CYS A 262 -3.44 -26.14 2.42
C CYS A 262 -3.07 -24.73 2.85
N GLU A 263 -3.59 -24.23 3.97
CA GLU A 263 -3.26 -22.89 4.44
C GLU A 263 -1.76 -22.70 4.66
N SER A 264 -1.08 -23.73 5.18
CA SER A 264 0.37 -23.71 5.38
C SER A 264 1.12 -23.70 4.04
N PHE A 265 0.65 -24.46 3.05
CA PHE A 265 1.19 -24.42 1.70
C PHE A 265 0.96 -23.06 1.03
N CYS A 266 -0.23 -22.46 1.17
CA CYS A 266 -0.54 -21.12 0.66
C CYS A 266 0.42 -20.07 1.24
N SER A 267 0.59 -20.07 2.56
CA SER A 267 1.45 -19.15 3.28
C SER A 267 2.93 -19.28 2.89
N ALA A 268 3.45 -20.51 2.80
CA ALA A 268 4.82 -20.74 2.33
C ALA A 268 4.99 -20.36 0.84
N SER A 269 4.00 -20.65 0.00
CA SER A 269 4.03 -20.34 -1.43
C SER A 269 4.03 -18.84 -1.70
N GLY A 270 3.19 -18.07 -1.00
CA GLY A 270 3.14 -16.61 -1.14
C GLY A 270 4.44 -15.92 -0.73
N ASN A 271 5.13 -16.44 0.30
CA ASN A 271 6.36 -15.85 0.84
C ASN A 271 7.65 -16.43 0.23
N GLY A 272 7.55 -17.43 -0.65
CA GLY A 272 8.72 -17.96 -1.38
C GLY A 272 9.54 -19.01 -0.62
N HIS A 273 8.96 -19.66 0.39
CA HIS A 273 9.67 -20.58 1.27
C HIS A 273 9.66 -22.03 0.74
N VAL A 274 10.42 -22.30 -0.32
CA VAL A 274 10.50 -23.63 -0.96
C VAL A 274 10.99 -24.72 0.01
N ASN A 275 11.93 -24.40 0.90
CA ASN A 275 12.40 -25.30 1.95
C ASN A 275 11.27 -25.74 2.90
N VAL A 276 10.31 -24.86 3.19
CA VAL A 276 9.11 -25.20 3.96
C VAL A 276 8.16 -26.08 3.13
N LEU A 277 7.97 -25.79 1.84
CA LEU A 277 7.15 -26.64 0.96
C LEU A 277 7.68 -28.08 0.89
N GLU A 278 9.00 -28.23 0.76
CA GLU A 278 9.68 -29.54 0.80
C GLU A 278 9.40 -30.26 2.13
N TRP A 279 9.59 -29.58 3.26
CA TRP A 279 9.32 -30.15 4.57
C TRP A 279 7.83 -30.53 4.76
N LEU A 280 6.89 -29.66 4.36
CA LEU A 280 5.45 -29.93 4.43
C LEU A 280 5.08 -31.18 3.61
N ALA A 281 5.62 -31.32 2.40
CA ALA A 281 5.38 -32.46 1.52
C ALA A 281 5.93 -33.79 2.08
N GLU A 282 6.96 -33.74 2.91
CA GLU A 282 7.52 -34.91 3.59
C GLU A 282 6.68 -35.37 4.79
N HIS A 283 6.07 -34.42 5.51
CA HIS A 283 5.39 -34.66 6.79
C HIS A 283 3.88 -34.81 6.68
N ILE A 284 3.28 -34.36 5.57
CA ILE A 284 1.86 -34.55 5.30
C ILE A 284 1.52 -36.05 5.18
N PRO A 285 0.45 -36.53 5.86
CA PRO A 285 0.04 -37.93 5.79
C PRO A 285 -0.14 -38.46 4.36
N LYS A 286 0.79 -39.32 3.93
CA LYS A 286 0.76 -39.98 2.61
C LYS A 286 -0.45 -40.90 2.40
N THR A 287 -1.16 -41.26 3.47
CA THR A 287 -2.43 -41.99 3.39
C THR A 287 -3.51 -41.27 2.59
N TRP A 288 -3.37 -39.95 2.39
CA TRP A 288 -4.25 -39.18 1.51
C TRP A 288 -3.90 -39.29 0.02
N ALA A 289 -2.69 -39.76 -0.32
CA ALA A 289 -2.34 -40.09 -1.69
C ALA A 289 -3.02 -41.39 -2.16
N ASP A 290 -3.40 -42.26 -1.23
CA ASP A 290 -4.10 -43.51 -1.53
C ASP A 290 -5.62 -43.27 -1.63
N THR A 291 -6.18 -43.60 -2.79
CA THR A 291 -7.50 -43.22 -3.33
C THR A 291 -8.74 -43.45 -2.45
N ALA A 292 -8.63 -44.11 -1.29
CA ALA A 292 -9.75 -44.30 -0.37
C ALA A 292 -10.11 -43.03 0.42
N ASN A 293 -9.15 -42.13 0.64
CA ASN A 293 -9.35 -40.87 1.37
C ASN A 293 -8.98 -39.62 0.54
N ALA A 294 -8.55 -39.81 -0.71
CA ALA A 294 -8.29 -38.70 -1.61
C ALA A 294 -9.60 -37.96 -1.93
N PRO A 295 -9.57 -36.62 -2.03
CA PRO A 295 -10.77 -35.86 -2.36
C PRO A 295 -11.27 -36.26 -3.75
N ALA A 296 -12.59 -36.35 -3.91
CA ALA A 296 -13.22 -36.82 -5.15
C ALA A 296 -12.89 -35.93 -6.38
N SER A 297 -12.54 -34.68 -6.11
CA SER A 297 -12.00 -33.69 -7.03
C SER A 297 -10.85 -32.95 -6.35
N PRO A 298 -9.89 -32.37 -7.10
CA PRO A 298 -8.86 -31.51 -6.53
C PRO A 298 -9.49 -30.40 -5.68
N ILE A 299 -8.88 -30.09 -4.54
CA ILE A 299 -9.42 -29.09 -3.60
C ILE A 299 -9.22 -27.70 -4.24
N PRO A 300 -10.30 -26.90 -4.45
CA PRO A 300 -10.18 -25.53 -4.95
C PRO A 300 -9.51 -24.65 -3.90
N THR A 301 -8.43 -23.98 -4.28
CA THR A 301 -7.57 -23.22 -3.38
C THR A 301 -6.91 -22.03 -4.07
N ASN A 302 -6.76 -20.91 -3.36
CA ASN A 302 -5.96 -19.77 -3.81
C ASN A 302 -4.43 -19.97 -3.62
N LEU A 303 -3.96 -21.21 -3.74
CA LEU A 303 -2.62 -21.65 -3.34
C LEU A 303 -1.48 -20.86 -4.00
N LEU A 304 -1.61 -20.59 -5.29
CA LEU A 304 -0.58 -19.91 -6.07
C LEU A 304 -0.84 -18.40 -6.27
N ARG A 305 -2.00 -17.88 -5.85
CA ARG A 305 -2.39 -16.47 -6.06
C ARG A 305 -1.31 -15.50 -5.61
N HIS A 306 -0.86 -15.62 -4.36
CA HIS A 306 0.19 -14.78 -3.81
C HIS A 306 1.58 -15.11 -4.37
N ALA A 307 1.84 -16.37 -4.75
CA ALA A 307 3.10 -16.76 -5.35
C ALA A 307 3.32 -16.06 -6.71
N PHE A 308 2.29 -16.02 -7.56
CA PHE A 308 2.33 -15.27 -8.82
C PHE A 308 2.37 -13.75 -8.59
N GLY A 309 1.54 -13.23 -7.68
CA GLY A 309 1.51 -11.80 -7.34
C GLY A 309 2.86 -11.29 -6.79
N ASN A 310 3.62 -12.14 -6.09
CA ASN A 310 4.93 -11.81 -5.55
C ASN A 310 6.10 -12.21 -6.47
N GLY A 311 5.83 -12.90 -7.59
CA GLY A 311 6.85 -13.36 -8.54
C GLY A 311 7.76 -14.49 -8.02
N GLN A 312 7.21 -15.41 -7.23
CA GLN A 312 7.95 -16.51 -6.60
C GLN A 312 8.23 -17.66 -7.59
N VAL A 313 9.18 -17.46 -8.51
CA VAL A 313 9.49 -18.41 -9.60
C VAL A 313 9.80 -19.81 -9.08
N ASP A 314 10.65 -19.91 -8.06
CA ASP A 314 11.10 -21.21 -7.51
C ASP A 314 9.93 -22.00 -6.89
N VAL A 315 8.92 -21.31 -6.34
CA VAL A 315 7.69 -21.93 -5.82
C VAL A 315 6.87 -22.50 -6.96
N ILE A 316 6.69 -21.75 -8.05
CA ILE A 316 5.96 -22.23 -9.24
C ILE A 316 6.67 -23.43 -9.87
N GLU A 317 8.00 -23.39 -9.98
CA GLU A 317 8.80 -24.53 -10.44
C GLU A 317 8.64 -25.75 -9.54
N TRP A 318 8.65 -25.54 -8.21
CA TRP A 318 8.46 -26.62 -7.25
C TRP A 318 7.07 -27.25 -7.39
N TRP A 319 6.01 -26.45 -7.48
CA TRP A 319 4.65 -26.96 -7.67
C TRP A 319 4.49 -27.70 -9.01
N ALA A 320 5.08 -27.18 -10.09
CA ALA A 320 5.00 -27.78 -11.41
C ALA A 320 5.77 -29.12 -11.51
N HIS A 321 6.94 -29.22 -10.88
CA HIS A 321 7.90 -30.30 -11.18
C HIS A 321 8.26 -31.19 -9.98
N LYS A 322 8.14 -30.71 -8.75
CA LYS A 322 8.64 -31.40 -7.54
C LYS A 322 7.55 -31.81 -6.54
N SER A 323 6.38 -31.20 -6.58
CA SER A 323 5.26 -31.43 -5.63
C SER A 323 4.68 -32.86 -5.63
N GLY A 324 5.05 -33.70 -6.60
CA GLY A 324 4.65 -35.10 -6.65
C GLY A 324 3.14 -35.27 -6.85
N TRP A 325 2.48 -35.97 -5.94
CA TRP A 325 1.03 -36.20 -5.96
C TRP A 325 0.22 -34.99 -5.48
N LEU A 326 0.85 -34.01 -4.82
CA LEU A 326 0.15 -32.85 -4.24
C LEU A 326 -0.47 -31.95 -5.32
N LYS A 327 0.18 -31.83 -6.49
CA LYS A 327 -0.39 -31.09 -7.64
C LYS A 327 -1.69 -31.67 -8.18
N ASP A 328 -1.96 -32.95 -7.90
CA ASP A 328 -3.19 -33.64 -8.30
C ASP A 328 -4.24 -33.58 -7.17
N ALA A 329 -3.81 -33.34 -5.92
CA ALA A 329 -4.69 -33.20 -4.75
C ALA A 329 -5.32 -31.80 -4.65
N TYR A 330 -4.63 -30.78 -5.15
CA TYR A 330 -5.08 -29.39 -5.14
C TYR A 330 -5.36 -28.90 -6.56
N ASP A 331 -6.43 -28.13 -6.73
CA ASP A 331 -6.64 -27.41 -7.98
C ASP A 331 -5.69 -26.20 -7.99
N LEU A 332 -4.55 -26.37 -8.67
CA LEU A 332 -3.54 -25.32 -8.77
C LEU A 332 -3.97 -24.16 -9.69
N ASN A 333 -5.04 -24.34 -10.48
CA ASN A 333 -5.56 -23.32 -11.40
C ASN A 333 -6.82 -22.63 -10.86
N ASP A 334 -7.33 -23.05 -9.70
CA ASP A 334 -8.48 -22.43 -9.05
C ASP A 334 -8.22 -20.94 -8.78
N GLY A 335 -9.22 -20.12 -9.12
CA GLY A 335 -9.11 -18.66 -9.06
C GLY A 335 -8.15 -18.03 -10.08
N LEU A 336 -7.70 -18.76 -11.10
CA LEU A 336 -6.84 -18.29 -12.21
C LEU A 336 -5.59 -17.51 -11.72
N PRO A 337 -4.76 -18.13 -10.86
CA PRO A 337 -3.76 -17.41 -10.07
C PRO A 337 -2.63 -16.81 -10.92
N TYR A 338 -2.42 -17.33 -12.13
CA TYR A 338 -1.46 -16.80 -13.08
C TYR A 338 -1.79 -15.36 -13.55
N LEU A 339 -3.04 -14.90 -13.43
CA LEU A 339 -3.43 -13.52 -13.74
C LEU A 339 -2.76 -12.51 -12.81
N ASN A 340 -2.46 -12.88 -11.55
CA ASN A 340 -1.71 -12.02 -10.63
C ASN A 340 -0.27 -11.75 -11.09
N ALA A 341 0.27 -12.53 -12.04
CA ALA A 341 1.55 -12.22 -12.67
C ALA A 341 1.46 -11.07 -13.69
N CYS A 342 0.25 -10.79 -14.20
CA CYS A 342 -0.06 -9.73 -15.17
C CYS A 342 -0.37 -8.37 -14.51
N ASP A 343 -0.38 -8.30 -13.18
CA ASP A 343 -0.59 -7.09 -12.39
C ASP A 343 0.69 -6.24 -12.24
N SER A 344 0.55 -4.92 -12.26
CA SER A 344 1.62 -3.92 -12.11
C SER A 344 2.04 -3.61 -10.67
N ASN A 345 1.29 -4.06 -9.68
CA ASN A 345 1.61 -3.86 -8.27
C ASN A 345 3.03 -4.31 -7.93
N TYR A 346 3.75 -3.53 -7.12
CA TYR A 346 5.15 -3.76 -6.75
C TYR A 346 6.10 -3.80 -7.95
N GLU A 347 6.31 -2.64 -8.60
CA GLU A 347 7.16 -2.47 -9.80
C GLU A 347 8.52 -3.18 -9.74
N SER A 348 9.14 -3.26 -8.55
CA SER A 348 10.43 -3.91 -8.32
C SER A 348 10.44 -5.42 -8.62
N ARG A 349 9.27 -6.07 -8.66
CA ARG A 349 9.13 -7.53 -8.86
C ARG A 349 8.59 -7.92 -10.23
N VAL A 350 8.31 -6.96 -11.11
CA VAL A 350 7.76 -7.16 -12.46
C VAL A 350 8.48 -8.25 -13.28
N PRO A 351 9.83 -8.28 -13.35
CA PRO A 351 10.55 -9.33 -14.11
C PRO A 351 10.30 -10.73 -13.57
N SER A 352 10.24 -10.89 -12.24
CA SER A 352 10.02 -12.18 -11.58
C SER A 352 8.60 -12.69 -11.77
N LYS A 353 7.60 -11.79 -11.81
CA LYS A 353 6.21 -12.16 -12.14
C LYS A 353 6.11 -12.74 -13.55
N LEU A 354 6.69 -12.08 -14.55
CA LEU A 354 6.73 -12.60 -15.92
C LEU A 354 7.49 -13.93 -16.02
N ALA A 355 8.56 -14.10 -15.24
CA ALA A 355 9.29 -15.37 -15.16
C ALA A 355 8.41 -16.50 -14.57
N ALA A 356 7.65 -16.23 -13.51
CA ALA A 356 6.71 -17.19 -12.93
C ALA A 356 5.63 -17.62 -13.95
N LEU A 357 5.05 -16.66 -14.69
CA LEU A 357 4.09 -16.95 -15.76
C LEU A 357 4.70 -17.81 -16.89
N LYS A 358 5.95 -17.54 -17.25
CA LYS A 358 6.69 -18.35 -18.24
C LYS A 358 6.88 -19.79 -17.77
N VAL A 359 7.26 -19.99 -16.51
CA VAL A 359 7.39 -21.34 -15.93
C VAL A 359 6.06 -22.08 -16.00
N TRP A 360 4.97 -21.43 -15.58
CA TRP A 360 3.63 -22.00 -15.61
C TRP A 360 3.21 -22.48 -17.00
N VAL A 361 3.34 -21.62 -18.01
CA VAL A 361 3.03 -21.95 -19.41
C VAL A 361 3.94 -23.05 -19.94
N ASN A 362 5.24 -23.00 -19.63
CA ASN A 362 6.20 -24.02 -20.08
C ASN A 362 5.94 -25.40 -19.44
N ALA A 363 5.37 -25.43 -18.24
CA ALA A 363 4.96 -26.65 -17.58
C ALA A 363 3.68 -27.26 -18.18
N GLY A 364 3.00 -26.56 -19.09
CA GLY A 364 1.84 -27.06 -19.83
C GLY A 364 0.51 -26.91 -19.08
N TYR A 365 0.46 -26.06 -18.06
CA TYR A 365 -0.81 -25.73 -17.39
C TYR A 365 -1.72 -24.92 -18.31
N GLU A 366 -3.03 -25.10 -18.15
CA GLU A 366 -4.04 -24.39 -18.91
C GLU A 366 -4.06 -22.91 -18.54
N VAL A 367 -4.08 -22.05 -19.56
CA VAL A 367 -4.08 -20.59 -19.41
C VAL A 367 -5.11 -20.01 -20.36
N GLU A 368 -6.02 -19.21 -19.81
CA GLU A 368 -6.85 -18.30 -20.59
C GLU A 368 -5.98 -17.10 -21.02
N TYR A 369 -5.53 -17.12 -22.28
CA TYR A 369 -4.65 -16.09 -22.82
C TYR A 369 -5.33 -14.74 -23.07
N ALA A 370 -6.62 -14.72 -23.44
CA ALA A 370 -7.37 -13.49 -23.61
C ALA A 370 -7.51 -12.73 -22.28
N GLU A 371 -7.74 -13.42 -21.16
CA GLU A 371 -7.76 -12.82 -19.83
C GLU A 371 -6.37 -12.32 -19.42
N CYS A 372 -5.30 -13.07 -19.71
CA CYS A 372 -3.92 -12.62 -19.47
C CYS A 372 -3.59 -11.34 -20.25
N ILE A 373 -3.99 -11.28 -21.54
CA ILE A 373 -3.80 -10.11 -22.38
C ILE A 373 -4.60 -8.93 -21.83
N GLN A 374 -5.84 -9.18 -21.39
CA GLN A 374 -6.71 -8.18 -20.81
C GLN A 374 -6.10 -7.55 -19.56
N GLU A 375 -5.70 -8.38 -18.59
CA GLU A 375 -5.12 -7.94 -17.33
C GLU A 375 -3.80 -7.18 -17.56
N ALA A 376 -2.92 -7.71 -18.42
CA ALA A 376 -1.68 -7.02 -18.77
C ALA A 376 -1.94 -5.69 -19.48
N SER A 377 -3.03 -5.58 -20.26
CA SER A 377 -3.40 -4.36 -20.96
C SER A 377 -3.94 -3.29 -20.00
N THR A 378 -4.77 -3.66 -19.01
CA THR A 378 -5.31 -2.74 -18.01
C THR A 378 -4.22 -2.23 -17.08
N GLU A 379 -3.34 -3.13 -16.65
CA GLU A 379 -2.26 -2.88 -15.69
C GLU A 379 -1.02 -2.23 -16.31
N GLY A 380 -0.97 -2.04 -17.63
CA GLY A 380 0.17 -1.38 -18.26
C GLY A 380 1.39 -2.29 -18.49
N ARG A 381 1.26 -3.60 -18.37
CA ARG A 381 2.33 -4.60 -18.47
C ARG A 381 2.71 -4.91 -19.93
N ILE A 382 3.38 -3.97 -20.57
CA ILE A 382 3.90 -4.10 -21.94
C ILE A 382 4.86 -5.28 -22.08
N ASP A 383 5.63 -5.61 -21.05
CA ASP A 383 6.53 -6.77 -21.01
C ASP A 383 5.80 -8.10 -21.19
N VAL A 384 4.63 -8.24 -20.55
CA VAL A 384 3.75 -9.41 -20.69
C VAL A 384 3.12 -9.43 -22.07
N LEU A 385 2.63 -8.30 -22.59
CA LEU A 385 2.06 -8.21 -23.93
C LEU A 385 3.07 -8.52 -25.03
N ASP A 386 4.27 -7.95 -24.97
CA ASP A 386 5.38 -8.23 -25.90
C ASP A 386 5.80 -9.69 -25.82
N TRP A 387 5.78 -10.27 -24.63
CA TRP A 387 5.92 -11.70 -24.50
C TRP A 387 4.76 -12.39 -25.23
N LEU A 388 3.49 -12.24 -24.85
CA LEU A 388 2.35 -12.98 -25.43
C LEU A 388 2.21 -12.83 -26.97
N LEU A 389 2.65 -11.71 -27.55
CA LEU A 389 2.56 -11.43 -29.00
C LEU A 389 3.27 -12.46 -29.90
N HIS A 390 4.12 -13.34 -29.36
CA HIS A 390 4.83 -14.33 -30.18
C HIS A 390 3.84 -15.30 -30.88
N PRO A 391 3.83 -15.40 -32.22
CA PRO A 391 2.75 -16.07 -32.99
C PRO A 391 2.56 -17.56 -32.72
N THR A 392 3.57 -18.21 -32.15
CA THR A 392 3.53 -19.63 -31.80
C THR A 392 2.93 -19.89 -30.42
N ARG A 393 2.61 -18.85 -29.65
CA ARG A 393 2.11 -18.96 -28.28
C ARG A 393 0.63 -18.63 -28.19
N VAL A 394 0.23 -17.48 -28.73
CA VAL A 394 -1.15 -16.99 -28.60
C VAL A 394 -1.73 -16.74 -29.98
N SER A 395 -3.00 -17.10 -30.16
CA SER A 395 -3.69 -16.91 -31.44
C SER A 395 -4.17 -15.47 -31.59
N GLU A 396 -4.32 -15.02 -32.83
CA GLU A 396 -4.91 -13.69 -33.11
C GLU A 396 -6.36 -13.59 -32.57
N ALA A 397 -7.07 -14.73 -32.49
CA ALA A 397 -8.42 -14.78 -31.94
C ALA A 397 -8.46 -14.43 -30.44
N ASP A 398 -7.43 -14.81 -29.67
CA ASP A 398 -7.33 -14.46 -28.25
C ASP A 398 -7.10 -12.96 -28.06
N PHE A 399 -6.29 -12.33 -28.93
CA PHE A 399 -6.11 -10.88 -28.95
C PHE A 399 -7.41 -10.14 -29.33
N ILE A 400 -8.15 -10.67 -30.30
CA ILE A 400 -9.48 -10.13 -30.64
C ILE A 400 -10.42 -10.28 -29.45
N LYS A 401 -10.49 -11.46 -28.82
CA LYS A 401 -11.32 -11.72 -27.64
C LYS A 401 -10.97 -10.78 -26.49
N ALA A 402 -9.69 -10.62 -26.17
CA ALA A 402 -9.23 -9.71 -25.11
C ALA A 402 -9.60 -8.23 -25.37
N TRP A 403 -9.61 -7.82 -26.65
CA TRP A 403 -9.96 -6.47 -27.07
C TRP A 403 -11.48 -6.23 -27.14
N SER A 404 -12.25 -7.23 -27.58
CA SER A 404 -13.66 -7.06 -27.98
C SER A 404 -14.66 -7.97 -27.26
N SER A 405 -14.29 -8.74 -26.24
CA SER A 405 -15.24 -9.57 -25.49
C SER A 405 -16.08 -8.76 -24.48
N ASN A 406 -17.39 -9.08 -24.40
CA ASN A 406 -18.32 -8.63 -23.35
C ASN A 406 -18.48 -9.67 -22.25
N GLU A 407 -17.99 -10.88 -22.50
CA GLU A 407 -18.00 -11.99 -21.55
C GLU A 407 -16.68 -11.89 -20.79
N LEU A 408 -16.73 -11.58 -19.48
CA LEU A 408 -15.81 -11.99 -18.38
C LEU A 408 -15.59 -10.85 -17.34
N PRO A 409 -15.39 -11.18 -16.02
CA PRO A 409 -15.06 -12.49 -15.46
C PRO A 409 -16.10 -13.10 -14.50
N HIS A 410 -15.83 -14.36 -14.13
CA HIS A 410 -16.60 -15.27 -13.27
C HIS A 410 -17.29 -14.58 -12.07
N GLU A 411 -18.62 -14.73 -12.04
CA GLU A 411 -19.57 -14.17 -11.07
C GLU A 411 -19.48 -14.86 -9.70
N GLU A 412 -18.57 -14.51 -8.79
CA GLU A 412 -18.76 -14.91 -7.37
C GLU A 412 -18.43 -13.87 -6.30
N ASP A 413 -17.65 -12.81 -6.56
CA ASP A 413 -17.27 -11.87 -5.50
C ASP A 413 -17.56 -10.40 -5.86
N LEU A 414 -18.43 -9.75 -5.08
CA LEU A 414 -18.80 -8.34 -5.21
C LEU A 414 -17.59 -7.41 -4.99
N ALA A 415 -16.62 -7.84 -4.18
CA ALA A 415 -15.37 -7.11 -3.95
C ALA A 415 -14.41 -7.22 -5.16
N ALA A 416 -14.36 -8.39 -5.82
CA ALA A 416 -13.65 -8.56 -7.08
C ALA A 416 -14.34 -7.78 -8.21
N LEU A 417 -15.68 -7.66 -8.19
CA LEU A 417 -16.43 -6.82 -9.10
C LEU A 417 -16.09 -5.33 -8.91
N GLN A 418 -16.01 -4.86 -7.66
CA GLN A 418 -15.60 -3.47 -7.35
C GLN A 418 -14.12 -3.21 -7.63
N ALA A 419 -13.24 -4.19 -7.45
CA ALA A 419 -11.86 -4.11 -7.91
C ALA A 419 -11.82 -4.04 -9.44
N HIS A 420 -12.41 -5.01 -10.16
CA HIS A 420 -12.35 -5.12 -11.61
C HIS A 420 -13.00 -3.92 -12.34
N TYR A 421 -14.20 -3.49 -11.92
CA TYR A 421 -14.85 -2.27 -12.42
C TYR A 421 -14.24 -0.98 -11.82
N GLY A 422 -13.51 -1.08 -10.71
CA GLY A 422 -12.70 0.01 -10.14
C GLY A 422 -11.29 0.11 -10.72
N TYR A 423 -10.88 -0.80 -11.61
CA TYR A 423 -9.59 -0.78 -12.32
C TYR A 423 -9.72 -0.36 -13.80
N ASP A 424 -10.92 -0.39 -14.39
CA ASP A 424 -11.18 0.14 -15.75
C ASP A 424 -10.91 1.66 -15.89
N ILE A 425 -10.64 2.34 -14.76
CA ILE A 425 -10.18 3.73 -14.68
C ILE A 425 -8.68 3.92 -14.99
N PHE A 426 -7.90 2.84 -15.07
CA PHE A 426 -6.43 2.88 -15.21
C PHE A 426 -5.87 2.28 -16.49
N ASN A 427 -6.67 2.09 -17.56
CA ASN A 427 -6.15 1.60 -18.85
C ASN A 427 -4.89 2.38 -19.27
N HIS A 428 -3.70 1.78 -19.12
CA HIS A 428 -2.47 2.55 -19.17
C HIS A 428 -2.25 3.07 -20.61
N GLY A 429 -2.12 4.38 -20.81
CA GLY A 429 -1.95 4.94 -22.18
C GLY A 429 -0.81 4.29 -23.00
N GLY A 430 0.18 3.70 -22.32
CA GLY A 430 1.26 2.93 -22.93
C GLY A 430 0.80 1.64 -23.62
N THR A 431 -0.14 0.88 -23.07
CA THR A 431 -0.64 -0.35 -23.69
C THR A 431 -1.55 -0.03 -24.87
N LEU A 432 -2.32 1.06 -24.82
CA LEU A 432 -3.08 1.55 -25.97
C LEU A 432 -2.18 1.94 -27.16
N VAL A 433 -1.06 2.60 -26.89
CA VAL A 433 -0.02 2.87 -27.91
C VAL A 433 0.56 1.56 -28.45
N TRP A 434 0.82 0.59 -27.57
CA TRP A 434 1.32 -0.73 -27.95
C TRP A 434 0.36 -1.46 -28.90
N TRP A 435 -0.94 -1.51 -28.58
CA TRP A 435 -1.97 -2.12 -29.42
C TRP A 435 -1.99 -1.49 -30.81
N ARG A 436 -1.90 -0.15 -30.90
CA ARG A 436 -1.79 0.55 -32.18
C ARG A 436 -0.55 0.15 -32.97
N ALA A 437 0.59 0.09 -32.28
CA ALA A 437 1.88 -0.10 -32.91
C ALA A 437 2.07 -1.54 -33.41
N LYS A 438 1.55 -2.52 -32.67
CA LYS A 438 1.77 -3.94 -32.91
C LYS A 438 0.61 -4.63 -33.62
N LEU A 439 -0.64 -4.24 -33.32
CA LEU A 439 -1.87 -4.89 -33.79
C LEU A 439 -2.91 -3.84 -34.26
N PRO A 440 -2.55 -2.97 -35.24
CA PRO A 440 -3.40 -1.83 -35.65
C PRO A 440 -4.76 -2.23 -36.20
N HIS A 441 -4.89 -3.41 -36.80
CA HIS A 441 -6.15 -3.93 -37.34
C HIS A 441 -7.10 -4.42 -36.25
N ILE A 442 -6.59 -4.94 -35.13
CA ILE A 442 -7.38 -5.31 -33.96
C ILE A 442 -7.78 -4.04 -33.19
N ALA A 443 -6.84 -3.10 -33.04
CA ALA A 443 -7.11 -1.82 -32.36
C ALA A 443 -8.21 -0.98 -33.05
N ALA A 444 -8.48 -1.24 -34.32
CA ALA A 444 -9.56 -0.62 -35.09
C ALA A 444 -10.94 -1.27 -34.85
N LEU A 445 -11.01 -2.42 -34.17
CA LEU A 445 -12.27 -3.08 -33.84
C LEU A 445 -13.01 -2.31 -32.72
N PRO A 446 -14.36 -2.40 -32.67
CA PRO A 446 -15.14 -1.84 -31.57
C PRO A 446 -14.61 -2.35 -30.23
N ILE A 447 -14.28 -1.42 -29.34
CA ILE A 447 -13.82 -1.76 -27.99
C ILE A 447 -15.05 -2.07 -27.15
N ASN A 448 -14.99 -3.15 -26.35
CA ASN A 448 -16.17 -3.69 -25.69
C ASN A 448 -16.23 -3.43 -24.18
N ARG A 449 -15.49 -2.43 -23.69
CA ARG A 449 -15.46 -2.10 -22.26
C ARG A 449 -16.29 -0.86 -21.96
N GLY A 450 -16.86 -0.87 -20.76
CA GLY A 450 -17.73 0.16 -20.19
C GLY A 450 -17.08 1.55 -20.19
N PRO A 451 -17.77 2.58 -19.67
CA PRO A 451 -17.40 3.97 -19.93
C PRO A 451 -15.93 4.23 -19.60
N TYR A 452 -15.14 4.73 -20.55
CA TYR A 452 -13.81 5.25 -20.26
C TYR A 452 -13.97 6.52 -19.44
N TYR A 453 -13.98 6.38 -18.12
CA TYR A 453 -14.16 7.50 -17.20
C TYR A 453 -12.94 8.44 -17.19
N ASN A 454 -11.77 7.97 -17.62
CA ASN A 454 -10.61 8.83 -17.86
C ASN A 454 -10.75 9.52 -19.23
N PRO A 455 -11.01 10.84 -19.27
CA PRO A 455 -11.21 11.55 -20.52
C PRO A 455 -9.97 11.50 -21.43
N ILE A 456 -8.75 11.47 -20.89
CA ILE A 456 -7.53 11.42 -21.70
C ILE A 456 -7.45 10.10 -22.48
N HIS A 457 -7.76 8.97 -21.83
CA HIS A 457 -7.77 7.66 -22.48
C HIS A 457 -8.89 7.55 -23.51
N ALA A 458 -10.08 8.07 -23.19
CA ALA A 458 -11.23 8.07 -24.09
C ALA A 458 -10.97 8.93 -25.36
N HIS A 459 -10.33 10.09 -25.21
CA HIS A 459 -9.91 10.93 -26.34
C HIS A 459 -8.75 10.33 -27.13
N PHE A 460 -7.82 9.61 -26.49
CA PHE A 460 -6.80 8.84 -27.20
C PHE A 460 -7.44 7.73 -28.05
N LEU A 461 -8.39 6.98 -27.51
CA LEU A 461 -9.13 5.95 -28.25
C LEU A 461 -9.91 6.53 -29.45
N GLN A 462 -10.57 7.66 -29.26
CA GLN A 462 -11.37 8.28 -30.32
C GLN A 462 -10.51 8.95 -31.40
N HIS A 463 -9.55 9.80 -31.03
CA HIS A 463 -8.82 10.64 -31.98
C HIS A 463 -7.51 10.01 -32.46
N MET A 464 -6.81 9.25 -31.61
CA MET A 464 -5.58 8.59 -32.00
C MET A 464 -5.87 7.22 -32.62
N LEU A 465 -6.74 6.41 -32.02
CA LEU A 465 -7.05 5.06 -32.52
C LEU A 465 -8.21 5.04 -33.53
N GLY A 466 -8.96 6.13 -33.67
CA GLY A 466 -10.07 6.23 -34.64
C GLY A 466 -11.30 5.43 -34.25
N ASN A 467 -11.42 5.03 -32.98
CA ASN A 467 -12.50 4.19 -32.50
C ASN A 467 -13.71 5.06 -32.11
N THR A 468 -14.81 4.97 -32.88
CA THR A 468 -16.02 5.77 -32.67
C THR A 468 -17.15 4.99 -31.98
N SER A 469 -16.86 3.83 -31.39
CA SER A 469 -17.90 2.90 -30.89
C SER A 469 -18.53 3.31 -29.56
N PHE A 470 -18.09 4.38 -28.90
CA PHE A 470 -18.62 4.85 -27.62
C PHE A 470 -18.97 6.35 -27.65
N GLN A 471 -20.01 6.70 -26.89
CA GLN A 471 -20.44 8.08 -26.69
C GLN A 471 -19.69 8.65 -25.50
N LEU A 472 -18.79 9.61 -25.74
CA LEU A 472 -18.04 10.27 -24.68
C LEU A 472 -18.98 11.03 -23.74
N LEU A 473 -18.76 10.91 -22.43
CA LEU A 473 -19.21 11.94 -21.50
C LEU A 473 -18.54 13.26 -21.91
N GLY A 474 -19.30 14.35 -21.89
CA GLY A 474 -18.72 15.68 -22.06
C GLY A 474 -17.54 15.84 -21.07
N PRO A 475 -16.41 16.43 -21.48
CA PRO A 475 -15.20 16.52 -20.66
C PRO A 475 -15.43 16.97 -19.21
N LEU A 476 -16.33 17.94 -19.01
CA LEU A 476 -16.71 18.46 -17.70
C LEU A 476 -17.45 17.42 -16.84
N SER A 477 -18.29 16.59 -17.45
CA SER A 477 -19.00 15.50 -16.76
C SER A 477 -18.02 14.42 -16.33
N ALA A 478 -17.05 14.06 -17.18
CA ALA A 478 -16.00 13.09 -16.86
C ALA A 478 -15.11 13.56 -15.70
N ILE A 479 -14.69 14.83 -15.70
CA ILE A 479 -13.89 15.41 -14.61
C ILE A 479 -14.69 15.48 -13.30
N LYS A 480 -15.96 15.89 -13.36
CA LYS A 480 -16.82 16.02 -12.17
C LYS A 480 -17.07 14.69 -11.48
N GLU A 481 -17.28 13.64 -12.26
CA GLU A 481 -17.53 12.28 -11.77
C GLU A 481 -16.26 11.63 -11.22
N PHE A 482 -15.11 11.84 -11.87
CA PHE A 482 -13.83 11.21 -11.49
C PHE A 482 -13.11 11.91 -10.32
N TYR A 483 -13.12 13.24 -10.25
CA TYR A 483 -12.33 14.01 -9.28
C TYR A 483 -13.16 14.72 -8.19
N GLY A 484 -14.47 14.50 -8.09
CA GLY A 484 -15.28 15.12 -7.04
C GLY A 484 -15.66 16.59 -7.30
N GLY A 485 -15.91 16.94 -8.56
CA GLY A 485 -16.91 17.94 -8.93
C GLY A 485 -16.58 19.44 -8.85
N GLN A 486 -15.78 19.89 -7.88
CA GLN A 486 -15.61 21.33 -7.63
C GLN A 486 -14.15 21.83 -7.56
N VAL A 487 -13.25 21.11 -6.90
CA VAL A 487 -11.86 21.58 -6.71
C VAL A 487 -11.07 21.54 -8.03
N VAL A 488 -11.23 20.47 -8.81
CA VAL A 488 -10.45 20.26 -10.05
C VAL A 488 -10.89 21.18 -11.19
N VAL A 489 -12.16 21.58 -11.25
CA VAL A 489 -12.62 22.54 -12.28
C VAL A 489 -11.98 23.91 -12.04
N ALA A 490 -11.86 24.33 -10.78
CA ALA A 490 -11.20 25.60 -10.43
C ALA A 490 -9.69 25.57 -10.75
N GLU A 491 -8.99 24.47 -10.44
CA GLU A 491 -7.55 24.32 -10.76
C GLU A 491 -7.27 24.23 -12.27
N LEU A 492 -8.18 23.62 -13.05
CA LEU A 492 -8.07 23.55 -14.51
C LEU A 492 -8.33 24.92 -15.17
N GLU A 493 -9.26 25.71 -14.63
CA GLU A 493 -9.50 27.09 -15.08
C GLU A 493 -8.31 28.00 -14.74
N GLU A 494 -7.69 27.85 -13.57
CA GLU A 494 -6.50 28.62 -13.19
C GLU A 494 -5.26 28.33 -14.08
N ASN A 495 -5.13 27.11 -14.61
CA ASN A 495 -4.00 26.70 -15.45
C ASN A 495 -4.34 26.62 -16.96
N ALA A 496 -5.55 27.01 -17.36
CA ALA A 496 -6.06 26.90 -18.72
C ALA A 496 -5.17 27.58 -19.76
N ASP A 497 -4.70 28.80 -19.45
CA ASP A 497 -3.89 29.61 -20.36
C ASP A 497 -2.56 28.94 -20.72
N GLN A 498 -1.90 28.30 -19.75
CA GLN A 498 -0.64 27.60 -19.99
C GLN A 498 -0.86 26.35 -20.85
N CYS A 499 -1.86 25.53 -20.52
CA CYS A 499 -2.19 24.32 -21.27
C CYS A 499 -2.57 24.62 -22.73
N LEU A 500 -3.39 25.66 -22.94
CA LEU A 500 -3.79 26.11 -24.29
C LEU A 500 -2.61 26.69 -25.07
N ALA A 501 -1.67 27.36 -24.39
CA ALA A 501 -0.45 27.86 -25.01
C ALA A 501 0.45 26.71 -25.48
N GLU A 502 0.69 25.71 -24.63
CA GLU A 502 1.50 24.53 -24.96
C GLU A 502 0.87 23.70 -26.09
N ALA A 503 -0.43 23.39 -26.00
CA ALA A 503 -1.15 22.68 -27.07
C ALA A 503 -1.04 23.41 -28.43
N SER A 504 -1.10 24.75 -28.41
CA SER A 504 -0.93 25.57 -29.60
C SER A 504 0.51 25.59 -30.13
N GLN A 505 1.51 25.60 -29.25
CA GLN A 505 2.93 25.47 -29.61
C GLN A 505 3.24 24.14 -30.28
N HIS A 506 2.60 23.06 -29.84
CA HIS A 506 2.80 21.71 -30.38
C HIS A 506 1.89 21.38 -31.58
N GLY A 507 0.83 22.17 -31.79
CA GLY A 507 -0.12 21.99 -32.89
C GLY A 507 -1.17 20.92 -32.62
N ASP A 508 -1.45 20.66 -31.35
CA ASP A 508 -2.29 19.56 -30.87
C ASP A 508 -3.78 19.93 -30.96
N ARG A 509 -4.30 19.90 -32.19
CA ARG A 509 -5.69 20.24 -32.51
C ARG A 509 -6.71 19.47 -31.69
N HIS A 510 -6.42 18.21 -31.37
CA HIS A 510 -7.31 17.36 -30.57
C HIS A 510 -7.51 17.90 -29.14
N ILE A 511 -6.48 18.52 -28.54
CA ILE A 511 -6.59 19.15 -27.21
C ILE A 511 -7.38 20.46 -27.30
N LEU A 512 -7.22 21.22 -28.39
CA LEU A 512 -7.99 22.45 -28.62
C LEU A 512 -9.48 22.15 -28.92
N ASP A 513 -9.74 21.13 -29.73
CA ASP A 513 -11.09 20.61 -30.01
C ASP A 513 -11.75 20.13 -28.71
N TRP A 514 -11.01 19.36 -27.89
CA TRP A 514 -11.43 18.92 -26.56
C TRP A 514 -11.87 20.08 -25.66
N TRP A 515 -11.03 21.11 -25.55
CA TRP A 515 -11.31 22.25 -24.68
C TRP A 515 -12.55 23.01 -25.15
N LYS A 516 -12.71 23.15 -26.46
CA LYS A 516 -13.88 23.80 -27.06
C LYS A 516 -15.17 23.01 -26.83
N GLU A 517 -15.10 21.69 -26.90
CA GLU A 517 -16.24 20.79 -26.69
C GLU A 517 -16.55 20.54 -25.19
N SER A 518 -15.62 20.90 -24.30
CA SER A 518 -15.77 20.72 -22.85
C SER A 518 -16.82 21.60 -22.19
N GLY A 519 -17.13 22.76 -22.79
CA GLY A 519 -17.97 23.78 -22.19
C GLY A 519 -17.27 24.63 -21.12
N LEU A 520 -15.97 24.42 -20.88
CA LEU A 520 -15.11 25.32 -20.09
C LEU A 520 -14.93 26.65 -20.82
N GLU A 521 -14.70 27.73 -20.06
CA GLU A 521 -14.36 29.03 -20.67
C GLU A 521 -13.04 28.89 -21.42
N MET A 522 -13.08 29.16 -22.73
CA MET A 522 -11.92 29.05 -23.62
C MET A 522 -11.63 30.41 -24.25
N LYS A 523 -10.49 31.00 -23.88
CA LYS A 523 -9.94 32.19 -24.51
C LYS A 523 -8.61 31.85 -25.14
N CYS A 524 -8.26 32.53 -26.22
CA CYS A 524 -6.92 32.39 -26.77
C CYS A 524 -5.94 33.05 -25.79
N PRO A 525 -4.91 32.33 -25.30
CA PRO A 525 -3.97 32.88 -24.32
C PRO A 525 -3.33 34.18 -24.82
N GLU A 526 -3.21 35.17 -23.93
CA GLU A 526 -2.70 36.50 -24.30
C GLU A 526 -1.30 36.41 -24.92
N ALA A 527 -0.44 35.53 -24.41
CA ALA A 527 0.90 35.28 -24.94
C ALA A 527 0.91 34.82 -26.41
N ILE A 528 -0.16 34.18 -26.90
CA ILE A 528 -0.30 33.80 -28.32
C ILE A 528 -0.73 35.02 -29.15
N LEU A 529 -1.67 35.81 -28.64
CA LEU A 529 -2.22 36.99 -29.33
C LEU A 529 -1.17 38.11 -29.47
N THR A 530 -0.33 38.30 -28.45
CA THR A 530 0.79 39.27 -28.46
C THR A 530 1.97 38.79 -29.32
N GLY A 531 1.98 37.52 -29.72
CA GLY A 531 3.03 36.91 -30.53
C GLY A 531 4.29 36.54 -29.73
N GLU A 532 4.25 36.62 -28.40
CA GLU A 532 5.32 36.15 -27.50
C GLU A 532 5.51 34.63 -27.60
N THR A 533 4.41 33.89 -27.75
CA THR A 533 4.38 32.46 -27.96
C THR A 533 4.16 32.14 -29.44
N ARG A 534 5.13 31.46 -30.07
CA ARG A 534 5.00 30.99 -31.45
C ARG A 534 4.27 29.65 -31.52
N VAL A 535 3.21 29.59 -32.31
CA VAL A 535 2.36 28.40 -32.46
C VAL A 535 2.66 27.64 -33.75
N ARG A 536 2.26 26.37 -33.87
CA ARG A 536 2.33 25.68 -35.18
C ARG A 536 1.25 26.19 -36.13
N TRP A 537 1.51 26.06 -37.44
CA TRP A 537 0.58 26.50 -38.47
C TRP A 537 -0.82 25.88 -38.32
N ARG A 538 -0.90 24.60 -37.90
CA ARG A 538 -2.14 23.87 -37.64
C ARG A 538 -2.95 24.46 -36.48
N ALA A 539 -2.29 24.96 -35.44
CA ALA A 539 -2.95 25.62 -34.32
C ALA A 539 -3.43 27.02 -34.72
N LYS A 540 -2.62 27.78 -35.49
CA LYS A 540 -3.07 29.08 -36.03
C LYS A 540 -4.30 28.93 -36.93
N GLU A 541 -4.31 27.95 -37.81
CA GLU A 541 -5.47 27.62 -38.64
C GLU A 541 -6.69 27.23 -37.79
N TRP A 542 -6.46 26.47 -36.73
CA TRP A 542 -7.51 26.08 -35.78
C TRP A 542 -8.13 27.29 -35.08
N TRP A 543 -7.30 28.17 -34.49
CA TRP A 543 -7.76 29.39 -33.82
C TRP A 543 -8.55 30.29 -34.77
N ALA A 544 -8.11 30.44 -36.03
CA ALA A 544 -8.82 31.20 -37.05
C ALA A 544 -10.20 30.61 -37.40
N LYS A 545 -10.32 29.28 -37.40
CA LYS A 545 -11.60 28.58 -37.67
C LYS A 545 -12.46 28.43 -36.41
N SER A 546 -11.90 28.66 -35.23
CA SER A 546 -12.59 28.43 -33.96
C SER A 546 -13.71 29.44 -33.70
N GLY A 547 -13.61 30.65 -34.26
CA GLY A 547 -14.49 31.78 -33.96
C GLY A 547 -14.20 32.48 -32.64
N LEU A 548 -13.13 32.10 -31.93
CA LEU A 548 -12.73 32.65 -30.62
C LEU A 548 -11.70 33.79 -30.72
N VAL A 549 -11.20 34.08 -31.92
CA VAL A 549 -10.18 35.11 -32.18
C VAL A 549 -10.57 35.89 -33.42
N ASP A 550 -10.56 37.22 -33.33
CA ASP A 550 -10.89 38.10 -34.44
C ASP A 550 -9.83 38.07 -35.54
N GLU A 551 -10.22 38.38 -36.78
CA GLU A 551 -9.33 38.39 -37.94
C GLU A 551 -8.10 39.31 -37.76
N SER A 552 -8.27 40.41 -37.02
CA SER A 552 -7.18 41.35 -36.70
C SER A 552 -6.12 40.77 -35.77
N ASP A 553 -6.51 39.87 -34.87
CA ASP A 553 -5.62 39.26 -33.89
C ASP A 553 -5.00 37.97 -34.41
N ILE A 554 -5.69 37.21 -35.28
CA ILE A 554 -5.11 36.09 -36.04
C ILE A 554 -3.89 36.55 -36.86
N ALA A 555 -3.90 37.77 -37.39
CA ALA A 555 -2.77 38.33 -38.11
C ALA A 555 -1.52 38.50 -37.21
N ARG A 556 -1.70 38.74 -35.91
CA ARG A 556 -0.63 38.98 -34.93
C ARG A 556 0.00 37.68 -34.41
N ILE A 557 -0.74 36.58 -34.41
CA ILE A 557 -0.25 35.26 -34.00
C ILE A 557 0.94 34.83 -34.88
N GLN A 558 2.09 34.60 -34.25
CA GLN A 558 3.30 34.16 -34.94
C GLN A 558 3.35 32.63 -35.08
N VAL A 559 3.74 32.16 -36.27
CA VAL A 559 3.93 30.73 -36.55
C VAL A 559 5.41 30.37 -36.40
N ARG A 560 5.70 29.25 -35.72
CA ARG A 560 7.06 28.69 -35.61
C ARG A 560 7.45 27.87 -36.82
#